data_AF-A0A6V8MNA0-F1
#
_entry.id   AF-A0A6V8MNA0-F1
#
_cell.length_a   1.000
_cell.length_b   1.000
_cell.length_c   1.000
_cell.angle_alpha   90.00
_cell.angle_beta   90.00
_cell.angle_gamma   90.00
#
_symmetry.space_group_name_H-M   'P 1'
#
loop_
_entity.id
_entity.type
_entity.pdbx_description
1 polymer ?
#
loop_
_entity_poly.entity_id
_entity_poly.type
_entity_poly.pdbx_seq_one_letter_code
_entity_poly.pdbx_strand_id
1 'polypeptide(L)'
;MIMHPGVLALFTGSLLTSAMILYAGWYGVRILRNWDLSSGSELQLALEKRTYLISTLLTYALGFELISLFLFVFTADRLHLLFSGAMCAAGTLNANGFGYPLLILKLVNFLLAGIWLIVNHADNQGYDYPLIRFKYLLLVPLVPWSLLEFSYLFAYFSGLHADVITSCCGSLFSLERPGIAGDLASLPVEPMRLAFFGTLAATLVSGLYSWRSGKGCYPFAVLSLATLLVSLASLVSFICLYIYQLPSHHCPFCILQGEYHYLGYPIYATLLGGALAGMGTGFLHPWRRRGSLSRAIPRLQRRLAATSVLLFAVFLAIASYQMIFSPFRLGR
;
A
#
# COMPACT_ATOMS: atom_id res chain seq x y z
N MET A 1 -20.54 -18.14 -4.46
CA MET A 1 -19.47 -17.19 -4.86
C MET A 1 -18.06 -17.59 -4.40
N ILE A 2 -17.91 -18.35 -3.29
CA ILE A 2 -16.60 -18.79 -2.77
C ILE A 2 -15.76 -19.59 -3.79
N MET A 3 -16.40 -20.32 -4.72
CA MET A 3 -15.71 -21.14 -5.73
C MET A 3 -15.10 -20.33 -6.89
N HIS A 4 -15.21 -19.00 -6.90
CA HIS A 4 -14.56 -18.18 -7.92
C HIS A 4 -13.03 -18.24 -7.74
N PRO A 5 -12.23 -18.51 -8.80
CA PRO A 5 -10.79 -18.74 -8.67
C PRO A 5 -10.03 -17.63 -7.93
N GLY A 6 -10.37 -16.36 -8.21
CA GLY A 6 -9.76 -15.21 -7.52
C GLY A 6 -10.10 -15.13 -6.03
N VAL A 7 -11.32 -15.55 -5.66
CA VAL A 7 -11.77 -15.57 -4.25
C VAL A 7 -11.04 -16.69 -3.50
N LEU A 8 -10.93 -17.88 -4.10
CA LEU A 8 -10.16 -18.98 -3.55
C LEU A 8 -8.70 -18.59 -3.35
N ALA A 9 -8.06 -18.01 -4.36
CA ALA A 9 -6.66 -17.60 -4.29
C ALA A 9 -6.40 -16.57 -3.16
N LEU A 10 -7.28 -15.58 -3.02
CA LEU A 10 -7.20 -14.59 -1.94
C LEU A 10 -7.44 -15.23 -0.58
N PHE A 11 -8.45 -16.09 -0.46
CA PHE A 11 -8.79 -16.72 0.81
C PHE A 11 -7.69 -17.67 1.28
N THR A 12 -7.22 -18.57 0.42
CA THR A 12 -6.13 -19.50 0.75
C THR A 12 -4.82 -18.76 0.99
N GLY A 13 -4.54 -17.74 0.16
CA GLY A 13 -3.35 -16.91 0.29
C GLY A 13 -3.32 -16.18 1.62
N SER A 14 -4.38 -15.44 1.94
CA SER A 14 -4.49 -14.70 3.21
C SER A 14 -4.52 -15.62 4.43
N LEU A 15 -5.13 -16.81 4.34
CA LEU A 15 -5.07 -17.79 5.43
C LEU A 15 -3.63 -18.27 5.68
N LEU A 16 -2.91 -18.63 4.62
CA LEU A 16 -1.52 -19.05 4.71
C LEU A 16 -0.61 -17.92 5.22
N THR A 17 -0.76 -16.70 4.69
CA THR A 17 0.04 -15.56 5.16
C THR A 17 -0.24 -15.22 6.62
N SER A 18 -1.50 -15.20 7.05
CA SER A 18 -1.85 -14.97 8.45
C SER A 18 -1.31 -16.07 9.37
N ALA A 19 -1.39 -17.35 8.97
CA ALA A 19 -0.81 -18.46 9.75
C ALA A 19 0.72 -18.34 9.87
N MET A 20 1.38 -18.01 8.76
CA MET A 20 2.82 -17.74 8.69
C MET A 20 3.23 -16.55 9.59
N ILE A 21 2.49 -15.44 9.52
CA ILE A 21 2.74 -14.24 10.34
C ILE A 21 2.49 -14.54 11.83
N LEU A 22 1.46 -15.30 12.17
CA LEU A 22 1.19 -15.74 13.55
C LEU A 22 2.34 -16.58 14.11
N TYR A 23 2.77 -17.59 13.35
CA TYR A 23 3.89 -18.44 13.71
C TYR A 23 5.16 -17.61 13.92
N ALA A 24 5.45 -16.69 13.00
CA ALA A 24 6.57 -15.78 13.11
C ALA A 24 6.44 -14.82 14.30
N GLY A 25 5.24 -14.33 14.60
CA GLY A 25 4.93 -13.45 15.72
C GLY A 25 5.21 -14.11 17.07
N TRP A 26 4.84 -15.38 17.22
CA TRP A 26 5.14 -16.17 18.42
C TRP A 26 6.64 -16.23 18.71
N TYR A 27 7.46 -16.54 17.70
CA TYR A 27 8.91 -16.52 17.84
C TYR A 27 9.47 -15.10 17.96
N GLY A 28 8.86 -14.12 17.30
CA GLY A 28 9.26 -12.71 17.40
C GLY A 28 9.18 -12.19 18.83
N VAL A 29 8.11 -12.52 19.58
CA VAL A 29 7.98 -12.17 21.00
C VAL A 29 9.07 -12.86 21.84
N ARG A 30 9.38 -14.13 21.56
CA ARG A 30 10.46 -14.85 22.25
C ARG A 30 11.83 -14.23 21.99
N ILE A 31 12.09 -13.83 20.74
CA ILE A 31 13.32 -13.12 20.35
C ILE A 31 13.39 -11.78 21.07
N LEU A 32 12.32 -10.99 21.07
CA LEU A 32 12.32 -9.69 21.77
C LEU A 32 12.63 -9.81 23.28
N ARG A 33 12.17 -10.88 23.93
CA ARG A 33 12.38 -11.08 25.38
C ARG A 33 13.77 -11.62 25.72
N ASN A 34 14.29 -12.55 24.93
CA ASN A 34 15.44 -13.37 25.32
C ASN A 34 16.69 -13.14 24.48
N TRP A 35 16.66 -12.23 23.50
CA TRP A 35 17.79 -12.03 22.58
C TRP A 35 18.99 -11.36 23.26
N ASP A 36 20.08 -12.12 23.35
CA ASP A 36 21.37 -11.66 23.86
C ASP A 36 22.52 -12.25 23.02
N LEU A 37 23.10 -11.40 22.15
CA LEU A 37 24.24 -11.75 21.29
C LEU A 37 25.53 -12.06 22.07
N SER A 38 25.62 -11.69 23.34
CA SER A 38 26.78 -11.99 24.19
C SER A 38 26.68 -13.35 24.89
N SER A 39 25.51 -13.98 24.84
CA SER A 39 25.24 -15.26 25.50
C SER A 39 25.49 -16.45 24.57
N GLY A 40 26.35 -17.38 24.98
CA GLY A 40 26.54 -18.67 24.31
C GLY A 40 25.51 -19.74 24.68
N SER A 41 24.36 -19.36 25.24
CA SER A 41 23.35 -20.32 25.72
C SER A 41 22.70 -21.13 24.58
N GLU A 42 22.28 -22.36 24.88
CA GLU A 42 21.54 -23.20 23.91
C GLU A 42 20.28 -22.50 23.39
N LEU A 43 19.61 -21.72 24.26
CA LEU A 43 18.45 -20.92 23.88
C LEU A 43 18.80 -19.87 22.82
N GLN A 44 19.89 -19.11 23.01
CA GLN A 44 20.34 -18.10 22.04
C GLN A 44 20.68 -18.75 20.70
N LEU A 45 21.46 -19.84 20.70
CA LEU A 45 21.79 -20.59 19.48
C LEU A 45 20.55 -21.13 18.76
N ALA A 46 19.54 -21.59 19.50
CA ALA A 46 18.28 -22.04 18.93
C ALA A 46 17.47 -20.87 18.32
N LEU A 47 17.49 -19.69 18.93
CA LEU A 47 16.83 -18.48 18.40
C LEU A 47 17.52 -17.95 17.14
N GLU A 48 18.85 -17.96 17.10
CA GLU A 48 19.63 -17.56 15.92
C GLU A 48 19.31 -18.44 14.71
N LYS A 49 19.35 -19.77 14.87
CA LYS A 49 18.98 -20.72 13.79
C LYS A 49 17.56 -20.49 13.27
N ARG A 50 16.62 -20.18 14.16
CA ARG A 50 15.22 -19.94 13.79
C ARG A 50 14.99 -18.60 13.10
N THR A 51 15.81 -17.58 13.39
CA THR A 51 15.68 -16.24 12.80
C THR A 51 15.73 -16.29 11.28
N TYR A 52 16.61 -17.11 10.70
CA TYR A 52 16.70 -17.29 9.24
C TYR A 52 15.41 -17.86 8.65
N LEU A 53 14.90 -18.97 9.21
CA LEU A 53 13.66 -19.59 8.76
C LEU A 53 12.49 -18.60 8.85
N ILE A 54 12.39 -17.86 9.95
CA ILE A 54 11.33 -16.86 10.16
C ILE A 54 11.45 -15.71 9.16
N SER A 55 12.66 -15.22 8.89
CA SER A 55 12.88 -14.13 7.93
C SER A 55 12.50 -14.56 6.51
N THR A 56 12.87 -15.77 6.09
CA THR A 56 12.49 -16.31 4.78
C THR A 56 10.98 -16.48 4.66
N LEU A 57 10.35 -17.09 5.68
CA LEU A 57 8.91 -17.29 5.76
C LEU A 57 8.16 -15.96 5.66
N LEU A 58 8.55 -14.96 6.45
CA LEU A 58 7.95 -13.62 6.39
C LEU A 58 8.22 -12.90 5.07
N THR A 59 9.37 -13.11 4.44
CA THR A 59 9.67 -12.50 3.13
C THR A 59 8.67 -12.95 2.07
N TYR A 60 8.35 -14.25 2.02
CA TYR A 60 7.34 -14.77 1.10
C TYR A 60 5.91 -14.36 1.50
N ALA A 61 5.56 -14.44 2.79
CA ALA A 61 4.22 -14.07 3.26
C ALA A 61 3.91 -12.60 2.98
N LEU A 62 4.85 -11.70 3.31
CA LEU A 62 4.69 -10.26 3.11
C LEU A 62 4.87 -9.86 1.64
N GLY A 63 5.68 -10.59 0.87
CA GLY A 63 5.73 -10.45 -0.58
C GLY A 63 4.40 -10.77 -1.24
N PHE A 64 3.73 -11.85 -0.80
CA PHE A 64 2.35 -12.14 -1.22
C PHE A 64 1.41 -11.02 -0.79
N GLU A 65 1.53 -10.49 0.43
CA GLU A 65 0.67 -9.40 0.92
C GLU A 65 0.70 -8.16 0.02
N LEU A 66 1.88 -7.81 -0.52
CA LEU A 66 1.99 -6.71 -1.49
C LEU A 66 1.20 -6.98 -2.77
N ILE A 67 1.21 -8.22 -3.27
CA ILE A 67 0.50 -8.64 -4.48
C ILE A 67 -1.00 -8.81 -4.19
N SER A 68 -1.35 -9.20 -2.95
CA SER A 68 -2.70 -9.49 -2.49
C SER A 68 -3.63 -8.30 -2.66
N LEU A 69 -3.12 -7.07 -2.46
CA LEU A 69 -3.87 -5.83 -2.69
C LEU A 69 -4.36 -5.72 -4.14
N PHE A 70 -3.45 -5.90 -5.11
CA PHE A 70 -3.81 -5.83 -6.53
C PHE A 70 -4.71 -6.97 -6.96
N LEU A 71 -4.44 -8.18 -6.46
CA LEU A 71 -5.29 -9.35 -6.72
C LEU A 71 -6.70 -9.16 -6.15
N PHE A 72 -6.83 -8.53 -4.98
CA PHE A 72 -8.11 -8.21 -4.35
C PHE A 72 -8.91 -7.23 -5.19
N VAL A 73 -8.30 -6.12 -5.60
CA VAL A 73 -8.99 -5.12 -6.43
C VAL A 73 -9.34 -5.70 -7.80
N PHE A 74 -8.45 -6.47 -8.43
CA PHE A 74 -8.74 -7.16 -9.70
C PHE A 74 -9.90 -8.14 -9.56
N THR A 75 -9.94 -8.91 -8.47
CA THR A 75 -11.03 -9.85 -8.20
C THR A 75 -12.33 -9.12 -7.94
N ALA A 76 -12.30 -8.04 -7.15
CA ALA A 76 -13.47 -7.21 -6.89
C ALA A 76 -14.01 -6.57 -8.19
N ASP A 77 -13.13 -6.13 -9.09
CA ASP A 77 -13.54 -5.67 -10.41
C ASP A 77 -14.22 -6.81 -11.16
N ARG A 78 -13.61 -7.98 -11.33
CA ARG A 78 -14.24 -9.09 -12.09
C ARG A 78 -15.58 -9.58 -11.54
N LEU A 79 -15.78 -9.48 -10.23
CA LEU A 79 -17.03 -9.88 -9.58
C LEU A 79 -18.20 -8.91 -9.86
N HIS A 80 -17.96 -7.72 -10.43
CA HIS A 80 -19.04 -6.74 -10.68
C HIS A 80 -20.16 -7.31 -11.55
N LEU A 81 -19.82 -8.18 -12.51
CA LEU A 81 -20.79 -8.83 -13.41
C LEU A 81 -21.82 -9.71 -12.70
N LEU A 82 -21.55 -10.09 -11.45
CA LEU A 82 -22.44 -10.95 -10.66
C LEU A 82 -23.43 -10.16 -9.80
N PHE A 83 -23.32 -8.83 -9.72
CA PHE A 83 -24.18 -7.98 -8.91
C PHE A 83 -24.93 -6.98 -9.77
N SER A 84 -26.25 -6.90 -9.58
CA SER A 84 -27.07 -5.89 -10.25
C SER A 84 -26.66 -4.50 -9.79
N GLY A 85 -26.36 -3.60 -10.73
CA GLY A 85 -25.94 -2.22 -10.46
C GLY A 85 -24.43 -2.01 -10.26
N ALA A 86 -23.63 -3.07 -10.11
CA ALA A 86 -22.18 -2.94 -10.02
C ALA A 86 -21.56 -2.77 -11.41
N MET A 87 -21.00 -1.58 -11.67
CA MET A 87 -20.33 -1.27 -12.95
C MET A 87 -18.81 -1.51 -12.90
N CYS A 88 -18.22 -1.56 -11.70
CA CYS A 88 -16.80 -1.77 -11.47
C CYS A 88 -16.56 -2.28 -10.04
N ALA A 89 -15.29 -2.42 -9.63
CA ALA A 89 -14.94 -2.82 -8.26
C ALA A 89 -15.64 -2.00 -7.16
N ALA A 90 -15.95 -0.71 -7.40
CA ALA A 90 -16.67 0.12 -6.42
C ALA A 90 -18.04 -0.47 -6.02
N GLY A 91 -18.78 -1.01 -6.99
CA GLY A 91 -20.08 -1.63 -6.76
C GLY A 91 -19.94 -2.93 -5.97
N THR A 92 -18.99 -3.78 -6.37
CA THR A 92 -18.68 -5.02 -5.66
C THR A 92 -18.25 -4.76 -4.21
N LEU A 93 -17.34 -3.81 -3.99
CA LEU A 93 -16.88 -3.44 -2.64
C LEU A 93 -18.01 -2.86 -1.77
N ASN A 94 -19.04 -2.31 -2.41
CA ASN A 94 -20.23 -1.79 -1.73
C ASN A 94 -21.33 -2.85 -1.57
N ALA A 95 -21.13 -4.09 -2.00
CA ALA A 95 -22.14 -5.15 -1.87
C ALA A 95 -22.45 -5.50 -0.41
N ASN A 96 -21.52 -5.25 0.51
CA ASN A 96 -21.76 -5.32 1.95
C ASN A 96 -20.87 -4.32 2.71
N GLY A 97 -21.05 -4.23 4.03
CA GLY A 97 -20.32 -3.28 4.87
C GLY A 97 -18.82 -3.55 5.06
N PHE A 98 -18.28 -4.67 4.58
CA PHE A 98 -16.89 -5.07 4.83
C PHE A 98 -15.92 -4.68 3.69
N GLY A 99 -16.40 -4.39 2.48
CA GLY A 99 -15.52 -4.24 1.30
C GLY A 99 -14.56 -3.04 1.36
N TYR A 100 -15.07 -1.82 1.59
CA TYR A 100 -14.20 -0.64 1.74
C TYR A 100 -13.29 -0.70 2.98
N PRO A 101 -13.77 -1.12 4.18
CA PRO A 101 -12.88 -1.34 5.32
C PRO A 101 -11.75 -2.34 5.03
N LEU A 102 -12.06 -3.44 4.33
CA LEU A 102 -11.06 -4.43 3.91
C LEU A 102 -10.03 -3.84 2.94
N LEU A 103 -10.44 -2.99 2.00
CA LEU A 103 -9.51 -2.29 1.11
C LEU A 103 -8.53 -1.40 1.91
N ILE A 104 -9.02 -0.70 2.94
CA ILE A 104 -8.18 0.12 3.82
C ILE A 104 -7.20 -0.77 4.60
N LEU A 105 -7.67 -1.89 5.16
CA LEU A 105 -6.81 -2.85 5.86
C LEU A 105 -5.70 -3.38 4.95
N LYS A 106 -6.02 -3.75 3.71
CA LYS A 106 -5.04 -4.18 2.70
C LYS A 106 -4.04 -3.09 2.34
N LEU A 107 -4.50 -1.84 2.20
CA LEU A 107 -3.61 -0.71 1.94
C LEU A 107 -2.62 -0.47 3.09
N VAL A 108 -3.09 -0.56 4.34
CA VAL A 108 -2.23 -0.40 5.52
C VAL A 108 -1.27 -1.59 5.65
N ASN A 109 -1.74 -2.83 5.46
CA ASN A 109 -0.88 -4.01 5.46
C ASN A 109 0.15 -3.97 4.34
N PHE A 110 -0.19 -3.46 3.15
CA PHE A 110 0.76 -3.24 2.07
C PHE A 110 1.92 -2.34 2.53
N LEU A 111 1.62 -1.22 3.20
CA LEU A 111 2.67 -0.30 3.69
C LEU A 111 3.51 -0.94 4.82
N LEU A 112 2.87 -1.59 5.80
CA LEU A 112 3.56 -2.25 6.90
C LEU A 112 4.44 -3.41 6.42
N ALA A 113 3.91 -4.27 5.55
CA ALA A 113 4.62 -5.37 4.91
C ALA A 113 5.84 -4.86 4.13
N GLY A 114 5.64 -3.82 3.32
CA GLY A 114 6.72 -3.21 2.55
C GLY A 114 7.82 -2.63 3.44
N ILE A 115 7.47 -1.91 4.51
CA ILE A 115 8.44 -1.34 5.46
C ILE A 115 9.21 -2.48 6.14
N TRP A 116 8.52 -3.53 6.57
CA TRP A 116 9.16 -4.69 7.19
C TRP A 116 10.14 -5.36 6.22
N LEU A 117 9.77 -5.54 4.94
CA LEU A 117 10.65 -6.10 3.90
C LEU A 117 11.90 -5.25 3.67
N ILE A 118 11.76 -3.92 3.64
CA ILE A 118 12.88 -2.98 3.51
C ILE A 118 13.83 -3.11 4.73
N VAL A 119 13.27 -3.18 5.93
CA VAL A 119 14.03 -3.35 7.18
C VAL A 119 14.73 -4.72 7.20
N ASN A 120 14.06 -5.79 6.80
CA ASN A 120 14.64 -7.13 6.72
C ASN A 120 15.78 -7.18 5.70
N HIS A 121 15.63 -6.53 4.54
CA HIS A 121 16.71 -6.41 3.57
C HIS A 121 17.92 -5.63 4.13
N ALA A 122 17.67 -4.58 4.91
CA ALA A 122 18.74 -3.80 5.56
C ALA A 122 19.47 -4.59 6.66
N ASP A 123 18.74 -5.35 7.48
CA ASP A 123 19.28 -6.19 8.55
C ASP A 123 20.21 -7.28 7.99
N ASN A 124 19.82 -7.91 6.87
CA ASN A 124 20.62 -8.95 6.21
C ASN A 124 21.95 -8.45 5.60
N GLN A 125 22.20 -7.13 5.59
CA GLN A 125 23.46 -6.54 5.12
C GLN A 125 24.48 -6.39 6.25
N GLY A 126 24.08 -6.54 7.51
CA GLY A 126 24.94 -6.41 8.68
C GLY A 126 25.23 -7.74 9.34
N TYR A 127 26.49 -7.99 9.70
CA TYR A 127 26.90 -9.24 10.36
C TYR A 127 26.57 -9.27 11.86
N ASP A 128 26.27 -8.12 12.48
CA ASP A 128 26.06 -7.93 13.92
C ASP A 128 24.58 -7.89 14.35
N TYR A 129 23.66 -8.30 13.47
CA TYR A 129 22.18 -8.26 13.68
C TYR A 129 21.63 -6.98 14.34
N PRO A 130 22.03 -5.80 13.86
CA PRO A 130 21.80 -4.53 14.54
C PRO A 130 20.32 -4.09 14.52
N LEU A 131 19.50 -4.58 13.59
CA LEU A 131 18.08 -4.24 13.47
C LEU A 131 17.17 -5.34 14.01
N ILE A 132 17.69 -6.45 14.55
CA ILE A 132 16.86 -7.61 14.86
C ILE A 132 15.73 -7.29 15.83
N ARG A 133 16.00 -6.55 16.91
CA ARG A 133 14.96 -6.11 17.87
C ARG A 133 13.94 -5.20 17.20
N PHE A 134 14.38 -4.29 16.33
CA PHE A 134 13.47 -3.39 15.61
C PHE A 134 12.60 -4.14 14.59
N LYS A 135 13.18 -5.09 13.86
CA LYS A 135 12.50 -5.97 12.90
C LYS A 135 11.36 -6.75 13.56
N TYR A 136 11.60 -7.31 14.75
CA TYR A 136 10.57 -8.03 15.50
C TYR A 136 9.61 -7.11 16.23
N LEU A 137 10.02 -5.89 16.60
CA LEU A 137 9.10 -4.87 17.13
C LEU A 137 8.07 -4.45 16.07
N LEU A 138 8.48 -4.29 14.80
CA LEU A 138 7.57 -4.02 13.68
C LEU A 138 6.62 -5.19 13.39
N LEU A 139 7.02 -6.43 13.73
CA LEU A 139 6.17 -7.60 13.55
C LEU A 139 5.00 -7.63 14.55
N VAL A 140 5.16 -7.07 15.75
CA VAL A 140 4.12 -7.07 16.80
C VAL A 140 2.81 -6.44 16.33
N PRO A 141 2.77 -5.22 15.75
CA PRO A 141 1.54 -4.65 15.22
C PRO A 141 1.09 -5.30 13.90
N LEU A 142 2.00 -5.89 13.12
CA LEU A 142 1.68 -6.56 11.86
C LEU A 142 0.81 -7.81 12.07
N VAL A 143 1.03 -8.54 13.16
CA VAL A 143 0.25 -9.75 13.51
C VAL A 143 -1.25 -9.47 13.68
N PRO A 144 -1.69 -8.60 14.62
CA PRO A 144 -3.11 -8.31 14.78
C PRO A 144 -3.72 -7.65 13.55
N TRP A 145 -2.95 -6.83 12.80
CA TRP A 145 -3.44 -6.19 11.59
C TRP A 145 -3.67 -7.18 10.44
N SER A 146 -2.78 -8.16 10.26
CA SER A 146 -2.98 -9.25 9.29
C SER A 146 -4.17 -10.13 9.65
N LEU A 147 -4.37 -10.44 10.94
CA LEU A 147 -5.53 -11.21 11.38
C LEU A 147 -6.85 -10.46 11.20
N LEU A 148 -6.85 -9.15 11.49
CA LEU A 148 -8.02 -8.32 11.27
C LEU A 148 -8.38 -8.28 9.78
N GLU A 149 -7.38 -8.11 8.90
CA GLU A 149 -7.59 -8.17 7.46
C GLU A 149 -8.18 -9.51 7.02
N PHE A 150 -7.61 -10.64 7.45
CA PHE A 150 -8.14 -11.96 7.10
C PHE A 150 -9.58 -12.14 7.60
N SER A 151 -9.89 -11.67 8.81
CA SER A 151 -11.23 -11.75 9.38
C SER A 151 -12.24 -10.94 8.54
N TYR A 152 -11.86 -9.74 8.08
CA TYR A 152 -12.67 -8.90 7.20
C TYR A 152 -12.78 -9.49 5.80
N LEU A 153 -11.73 -10.12 5.27
CA LEU A 153 -11.75 -10.84 3.99
C LEU A 153 -12.74 -12.00 4.02
N PHE A 154 -12.70 -12.79 5.09
CA PHE A 154 -13.63 -13.89 5.31
C PHE A 154 -15.07 -13.39 5.43
N ALA A 155 -15.31 -12.37 6.27
CA ALA A 155 -16.63 -11.77 6.44
C ALA A 155 -17.17 -11.17 5.14
N TYR A 156 -16.31 -10.48 4.38
CA TYR A 156 -16.65 -9.90 3.08
C TYR A 156 -17.12 -10.97 2.10
N PHE A 157 -16.29 -11.98 1.82
CA PHE A 157 -16.62 -12.99 0.81
C PHE A 157 -17.72 -13.96 1.25
N SER A 158 -17.83 -14.26 2.54
CA SER A 158 -18.93 -15.09 3.07
C SER A 158 -20.25 -14.35 3.09
N GLY A 159 -20.22 -13.01 3.19
CA GLY A 159 -21.40 -12.15 3.16
C GLY A 159 -21.82 -11.70 1.75
N LEU A 160 -21.15 -12.15 0.68
CA LEU A 160 -21.55 -11.81 -0.69
C LEU A 160 -22.72 -12.68 -1.17
N HIS A 161 -23.84 -12.03 -1.44
CA HIS A 161 -25.05 -12.65 -1.98
C HIS A 161 -25.40 -11.97 -3.32
N ALA A 162 -25.60 -12.78 -4.38
CA ALA A 162 -25.75 -12.28 -5.76
C ALA A 162 -27.08 -11.53 -6.01
N ASP A 163 -28.06 -11.73 -5.14
CA ASP A 163 -29.37 -11.08 -5.15
C ASP A 163 -29.35 -9.65 -4.56
N VAL A 164 -28.21 -9.20 -4.01
CA VAL A 164 -28.06 -7.84 -3.51
C VAL A 164 -27.90 -6.87 -4.69
N ILE A 165 -28.82 -5.90 -4.78
CA ILE A 165 -28.72 -4.78 -5.70
C ILE A 165 -27.76 -3.74 -5.09
N THR A 166 -26.68 -3.46 -5.79
CA THR A 166 -25.64 -2.53 -5.35
C THR A 166 -25.78 -1.17 -6.04
N SER A 167 -25.33 -0.12 -5.36
CA SER A 167 -25.25 1.21 -5.96
C SER A 167 -24.15 1.25 -7.03
N CYS A 168 -24.47 1.82 -8.20
CA CYS A 168 -23.46 2.13 -9.20
C CYS A 168 -22.45 3.17 -8.67
N CYS A 169 -21.25 3.19 -9.26
CA CYS A 169 -20.22 4.17 -8.87
C CYS A 169 -20.69 5.62 -9.03
N GLY A 170 -21.54 5.91 -10.02
CA GLY A 170 -22.12 7.23 -10.23
C GLY A 170 -22.97 7.73 -9.07
N SER A 171 -23.68 6.85 -8.35
CA SER A 171 -24.44 7.23 -7.15
C SER A 171 -23.64 7.09 -5.86
N LEU A 172 -22.50 6.39 -5.86
CA LEU A 172 -21.60 6.29 -4.70
C LEU A 172 -20.68 7.52 -4.57
N PHE A 173 -20.23 8.05 -5.70
CA PHE A 173 -19.35 9.21 -5.77
C PHE A 173 -20.10 10.46 -6.26
N SER A 174 -21.41 10.53 -6.04
CA SER A 174 -22.20 11.73 -6.33
C SER A 174 -22.03 12.77 -5.22
N LEU A 175 -22.13 14.04 -5.60
CA LEU A 175 -21.99 15.20 -4.69
C LEU A 175 -23.08 15.26 -3.61
N GLU A 176 -24.21 14.58 -3.84
CA GLU A 176 -25.43 14.65 -3.01
C GLU A 176 -25.50 13.54 -1.96
N ARG A 177 -24.59 12.56 -1.99
CA ARG A 177 -24.64 11.40 -1.09
C ARG A 177 -23.74 11.61 0.14
N PRO A 178 -24.29 11.54 1.37
CA PRO A 178 -23.48 11.61 2.58
C PRO A 178 -22.57 10.38 2.71
N GLY A 179 -21.29 10.60 3.00
CA GLY A 179 -20.29 9.55 3.24
C GLY A 179 -18.94 9.85 2.61
N ILE A 180 -17.91 9.10 3.05
CA ILE A 180 -16.50 9.33 2.68
C ILE A 180 -16.28 9.45 1.16
N ALA A 181 -16.96 8.62 0.37
CA ALA A 181 -16.83 8.65 -1.10
C ALA A 181 -17.40 9.94 -1.73
N GLY A 182 -18.56 10.41 -1.26
CA GLY A 182 -19.17 11.67 -1.70
C GLY A 182 -18.40 12.90 -1.19
N ASP A 183 -17.89 12.83 0.04
CA ASP A 183 -17.06 13.89 0.64
C ASP A 183 -15.74 14.06 -0.14
N LEU A 184 -15.10 12.97 -0.58
CA LEU A 184 -13.91 13.02 -1.43
C LEU A 184 -14.21 13.54 -2.84
N ALA A 185 -15.34 13.17 -3.42
CA ALA A 185 -15.76 13.64 -4.74
C ALA A 185 -16.13 15.13 -4.75
N SER A 186 -16.70 15.62 -3.64
CA SER A 186 -17.07 17.04 -3.47
C SER A 186 -15.92 17.96 -3.07
N LEU A 187 -14.71 17.43 -2.89
CA LEU A 187 -13.55 18.25 -2.59
C LEU A 187 -13.31 19.29 -3.70
N PRO A 188 -13.12 20.58 -3.34
CA PRO A 188 -12.96 21.65 -4.31
C PRO A 188 -11.72 21.43 -5.17
N VAL A 189 -11.90 21.51 -6.49
CA VAL A 189 -10.90 21.14 -7.49
C VAL A 189 -9.65 22.01 -7.40
N GLU A 190 -9.79 23.33 -7.38
CA GLU A 190 -8.64 24.26 -7.39
C GLU A 190 -7.68 24.07 -6.20
N PRO A 191 -8.14 24.03 -4.93
CA PRO A 191 -7.25 23.76 -3.81
C PRO A 191 -6.69 22.33 -3.86
N MET A 192 -7.45 21.34 -4.33
CA MET A 192 -6.92 19.97 -4.53
C MET A 192 -5.84 19.92 -5.61
N ARG A 193 -5.97 20.70 -6.69
CA ARG A 193 -4.96 20.83 -7.73
C ARG A 193 -3.67 21.45 -7.18
N LEU A 194 -3.81 22.53 -6.40
CA LEU A 194 -2.67 23.15 -5.73
C LEU A 194 -2.00 22.19 -4.73
N ALA A 195 -2.78 21.49 -3.92
CA ALA A 195 -2.27 20.50 -2.97
C ALA A 195 -1.56 19.35 -3.69
N PHE A 196 -2.14 18.84 -4.78
CA PHE A 196 -1.57 17.77 -5.60
C PHE A 196 -0.20 18.13 -6.17
N PHE A 197 -0.12 19.21 -6.96
CA PHE A 197 1.15 19.63 -7.56
C PHE A 197 2.14 20.13 -6.51
N GLY A 198 1.67 20.81 -5.46
CA GLY A 198 2.51 21.31 -4.37
C GLY A 198 3.17 20.18 -3.58
N THR A 199 2.39 19.16 -3.18
CA THR A 199 2.93 18.00 -2.45
C THR A 199 3.85 17.14 -3.30
N LEU A 200 3.52 16.92 -4.58
CA LEU A 200 4.42 16.22 -5.51
C LEU A 200 5.72 16.98 -5.73
N ALA A 201 5.67 18.29 -6.00
CA ALA A 201 6.87 19.11 -6.17
C ALA A 201 7.74 19.11 -4.91
N ALA A 202 7.15 19.29 -3.73
CA ALA A 202 7.85 19.22 -2.45
C ALA A 202 8.51 17.85 -2.23
N THR A 203 7.81 16.76 -2.56
CA THR A 203 8.32 15.38 -2.43
C THR A 203 9.45 15.12 -3.39
N LEU A 204 9.34 15.55 -4.66
CA LEU A 204 10.40 15.41 -5.65
C LEU A 204 11.65 16.20 -5.22
N VAL A 205 11.50 17.48 -4.85
CA VAL A 205 12.64 18.31 -4.39
C VAL A 205 13.30 17.72 -3.14
N SER A 206 12.50 17.33 -2.15
CA SER A 206 12.99 16.69 -0.92
C SER A 206 13.67 15.35 -1.21
N GLY A 207 13.13 14.56 -2.14
CA GLY A 207 13.68 13.28 -2.58
C GLY A 207 15.00 13.42 -3.33
N LEU A 208 15.11 14.38 -4.26
CA LEU A 208 16.37 14.71 -4.95
C LEU A 208 17.43 15.21 -3.96
N TYR A 209 17.03 16.06 -3.00
CA TYR A 209 17.92 16.49 -1.92
C TYR A 209 18.41 15.31 -1.09
N SER A 210 17.50 14.41 -0.70
CA SER A 210 17.85 13.23 0.09
C SER A 210 18.76 12.25 -0.67
N TRP A 211 18.49 12.03 -1.95
CA TRP A 211 19.32 11.21 -2.83
C TRP A 211 20.74 11.76 -2.98
N ARG A 212 20.91 13.06 -3.23
CA ARG A 212 22.23 13.69 -3.42
C ARG A 212 23.01 13.83 -2.12
N SER A 213 22.36 14.35 -1.08
CA SER A 213 23.05 14.73 0.17
C SER A 213 23.09 13.61 1.22
N GLY A 214 22.21 12.60 1.14
CA GLY A 214 21.99 11.63 2.20
C GLY A 214 21.36 12.22 3.49
N LYS A 215 20.88 13.46 3.43
CA LYS A 215 20.21 14.18 4.53
C LYS A 215 18.70 14.27 4.25
N GLY A 216 17.93 14.80 5.20
CA GLY A 216 16.50 15.08 4.98
C GLY A 216 15.59 13.86 4.78
N CYS A 217 15.98 12.64 5.20
CA CYS A 217 15.13 11.46 4.97
C CYS A 217 13.81 11.49 5.75
N TYR A 218 13.76 12.14 6.93
CA TYR A 218 12.50 12.29 7.69
C TYR A 218 11.47 13.17 6.99
N PRO A 219 11.77 14.43 6.61
CA PRO A 219 10.81 15.24 5.87
C PRO A 219 10.45 14.60 4.53
N PHE A 220 11.39 13.93 3.86
CA PHE A 220 11.08 13.17 2.64
C PHE A 220 10.11 12.01 2.86
N ALA A 221 10.27 11.23 3.93
CA ALA A 221 9.36 10.14 4.29
C ALA A 221 7.95 10.66 4.61
N VAL A 222 7.84 11.75 5.36
CA VAL A 222 6.55 12.38 5.68
C VAL A 222 5.87 12.93 4.42
N LEU A 223 6.63 13.63 3.57
CA LEU A 223 6.12 14.15 2.30
C LEU A 223 5.68 13.03 1.34
N SER A 224 6.38 11.89 1.34
CA SER A 224 6.01 10.72 0.55
C SER A 224 4.66 10.13 0.97
N LEU A 225 4.40 10.05 2.29
CA LEU A 225 3.10 9.64 2.82
C LEU A 225 2.02 10.69 2.53
N ALA A 226 2.31 11.97 2.72
CA ALA A 226 1.37 13.04 2.40
C ALA A 226 0.99 13.03 0.92
N THR A 227 1.96 12.81 0.02
CA THR A 227 1.73 12.70 -1.42
C THR A 227 0.85 11.51 -1.77
N LEU A 228 1.02 10.36 -1.12
CA LEU A 228 0.11 9.22 -1.28
C LEU A 228 -1.33 9.61 -0.96
N LEU A 229 -1.57 10.19 0.22
CA LEU A 229 -2.92 10.55 0.67
C LEU A 229 -3.56 11.63 -0.20
N VAL A 230 -2.82 12.70 -0.52
CA VAL A 230 -3.32 13.78 -1.37
C VAL A 230 -3.56 13.28 -2.79
N SER A 231 -2.73 12.38 -3.33
CA SER A 231 -2.93 11.81 -4.66
C SER A 231 -4.14 10.89 -4.73
N LEU A 232 -4.40 10.08 -3.69
CA LEU A 232 -5.62 9.26 -3.61
C LEU A 232 -6.88 10.14 -3.57
N ALA A 233 -6.87 11.22 -2.80
CA ALA A 233 -7.97 12.19 -2.79
C ALA A 233 -8.12 12.91 -4.13
N SER A 234 -7.00 13.29 -4.76
CA SER A 234 -6.98 13.95 -6.08
C SER A 234 -7.51 13.04 -7.18
N LEU A 235 -7.23 11.72 -7.10
CA LEU A 235 -7.76 10.73 -8.04
C LEU A 235 -9.28 10.79 -8.08
N VAL A 236 -9.93 10.82 -6.92
CA VAL A 236 -11.40 10.92 -6.81
C VAL A 236 -11.90 12.32 -7.16
N SER A 237 -11.25 13.37 -6.65
CA SER A 237 -11.72 14.76 -6.80
C SER A 237 -11.68 15.26 -8.24
N PHE A 238 -10.57 15.06 -8.98
CA PHE A 238 -10.45 15.65 -10.32
C PHE A 238 -9.66 14.84 -11.35
N ILE A 239 -8.68 14.01 -10.97
CA ILE A 239 -7.82 13.34 -11.97
C ILE A 239 -8.66 12.36 -12.80
N CYS A 240 -9.54 11.58 -12.18
CA CYS A 240 -10.43 10.66 -12.90
C CYS A 240 -11.35 11.40 -13.88
N LEU A 241 -11.76 12.64 -13.59
CA LEU A 241 -12.59 13.44 -14.50
C LEU A 241 -11.88 13.71 -15.83
N TYR A 242 -10.56 13.97 -15.80
CA TYR A 242 -9.76 14.14 -17.01
C TYR A 242 -9.58 12.84 -17.78
N ILE A 243 -9.41 11.72 -17.08
CA ILE A 243 -9.24 10.39 -17.70
C ILE A 243 -10.53 9.94 -18.39
N TYR A 244 -11.67 10.11 -17.72
CA TYR A 244 -12.96 9.71 -18.26
C TYR A 244 -13.56 10.72 -19.21
N GLN A 245 -13.12 11.99 -19.16
CA GLN A 245 -13.68 13.10 -19.93
C GLN A 245 -15.15 13.37 -19.58
N LEU A 246 -15.58 12.99 -18.37
CA LEU A 246 -16.92 13.20 -17.85
C LEU A 246 -16.85 13.90 -16.47
N PRO A 247 -17.50 15.08 -16.30
CA PRO A 247 -17.41 15.87 -15.06
C PRO A 247 -18.05 15.21 -13.85
N SER A 248 -18.96 14.26 -14.04
CA SER A 248 -19.67 13.56 -12.96
C SER A 248 -19.05 12.21 -12.59
N HIS A 249 -18.01 11.75 -13.29
CA HIS A 249 -17.46 10.40 -13.11
C HIS A 249 -16.23 10.41 -12.19
N HIS A 250 -16.42 10.36 -10.88
CA HIS A 250 -15.33 10.45 -9.89
C HIS A 250 -14.71 9.10 -9.49
N CYS A 251 -15.16 7.98 -10.08
CA CYS A 251 -14.83 6.66 -9.58
C CYS A 251 -13.32 6.35 -9.73
N PRO A 252 -12.59 5.98 -8.66
CA PRO A 252 -11.17 5.63 -8.76
C PRO A 252 -10.93 4.20 -9.26
N PHE A 253 -11.99 3.41 -9.49
CA PHE A 253 -11.87 1.99 -9.86
C PHE A 253 -12.13 1.72 -11.35
N CYS A 254 -12.94 2.53 -12.05
CA CYS A 254 -13.20 2.30 -13.47
C CYS A 254 -11.92 2.44 -14.32
N ILE A 255 -10.93 3.25 -13.92
CA ILE A 255 -9.61 3.35 -14.57
C ILE A 255 -8.85 2.01 -14.63
N LEU A 256 -9.26 1.00 -13.85
CA LEU A 256 -8.69 -0.34 -13.88
C LEU A 256 -9.28 -1.23 -14.97
N GLN A 257 -10.34 -0.79 -15.64
CA GLN A 257 -11.02 -1.58 -16.66
C GLN A 257 -10.30 -1.48 -18.01
N GLY A 258 -10.58 -2.46 -18.88
CA GLY A 258 -9.98 -2.54 -20.21
C GLY A 258 -10.35 -1.37 -21.13
N GLU A 259 -11.51 -0.76 -20.91
CA GLU A 259 -11.98 0.43 -21.63
C GLU A 259 -11.04 1.64 -21.45
N TYR A 260 -10.38 1.72 -20.30
CA TYR A 260 -9.38 2.74 -19.99
C TYR A 260 -7.95 2.17 -20.07
N HIS A 261 -7.75 1.12 -20.86
CA HIS A 261 -6.46 0.46 -21.10
C HIS A 261 -5.72 0.06 -19.81
N TYR A 262 -6.45 -0.28 -18.75
CA TYR A 262 -5.88 -0.69 -17.48
C TYR A 262 -4.97 0.37 -16.83
N LEU A 263 -5.17 1.67 -17.14
CA LEU A 263 -4.32 2.78 -16.69
C LEU A 263 -4.22 2.90 -15.15
N GLY A 264 -5.22 2.43 -14.41
CA GLY A 264 -5.20 2.44 -12.96
C GLY A 264 -4.06 1.62 -12.34
N TYR A 265 -3.66 0.50 -12.94
CA TYR A 265 -2.59 -0.34 -12.39
C TYR A 265 -1.23 0.36 -12.32
N PRO A 266 -0.70 0.97 -13.41
CA PRO A 266 0.55 1.73 -13.32
C PRO A 266 0.41 2.96 -12.42
N ILE A 267 -0.75 3.62 -12.38
CA ILE A 267 -1.00 4.74 -11.46
C ILE A 267 -0.84 4.30 -10.00
N TYR A 268 -1.56 3.26 -9.57
CA TYR A 268 -1.48 2.79 -8.20
C TYR A 268 -0.12 2.16 -7.85
N ALA A 269 0.48 1.41 -8.78
CA ALA A 269 1.78 0.79 -8.55
C ALA A 269 2.90 1.83 -8.36
N THR A 270 2.93 2.87 -9.20
CA THR A 270 3.91 3.96 -9.07
C THR A 270 3.65 4.81 -7.83
N LEU A 271 2.39 5.10 -7.52
CA LEU A 271 2.03 5.87 -6.34
C LEU A 271 2.39 5.13 -5.04
N LEU A 272 1.97 3.87 -4.90
CA LEU A 272 2.22 3.03 -3.72
C LEU A 272 3.71 2.70 -3.56
N GLY A 273 4.37 2.31 -4.66
CA GLY A 273 5.80 2.01 -4.64
C GLY A 273 6.65 3.24 -4.33
N GLY A 274 6.26 4.41 -4.87
CA GLY A 274 6.90 5.70 -4.58
C GLY A 274 6.81 6.07 -3.10
N ALA A 275 5.60 5.96 -2.54
CA ALA A 275 5.35 6.22 -1.12
C ALA A 275 6.12 5.26 -0.22
N LEU A 276 6.07 3.96 -0.51
CA LEU A 276 6.74 2.92 0.26
C LEU A 276 8.26 3.11 0.27
N ALA A 277 8.87 3.34 -0.90
CA ALA A 277 10.30 3.58 -1.01
C ALA A 277 10.72 4.86 -0.26
N GLY A 278 9.93 5.94 -0.38
CA GLY A 278 10.17 7.20 0.31
C GLY A 278 10.10 7.05 1.83
N MET A 279 9.05 6.41 2.35
CA MET A 279 8.92 6.09 3.78
C MET A 279 10.08 5.23 4.29
N GLY A 280 10.51 4.23 3.50
CA GLY A 280 11.64 3.37 3.82
C GLY A 280 12.93 4.14 4.11
N THR A 281 13.16 5.29 3.46
CA THR A 281 14.34 6.12 3.76
C THR A 281 14.32 6.67 5.19
N GLY A 282 13.15 7.09 5.69
CA GLY A 282 12.97 7.59 7.06
C GLY A 282 13.06 6.47 8.08
N PHE A 283 12.42 5.33 7.82
CA PHE A 283 12.45 4.14 8.67
C PHE A 283 13.83 3.49 8.78
N LEU A 284 14.80 3.80 7.92
CA LEU A 284 16.17 3.30 8.07
C LEU A 284 17.12 4.36 8.68
N HIS A 285 16.70 5.62 8.75
CA HIS A 285 17.58 6.72 9.12
C HIS A 285 18.20 6.59 10.53
N PRO A 286 17.49 6.18 11.60
CA PRO A 286 18.08 6.04 12.92
C PRO A 286 19.30 5.09 12.98
N TRP A 287 19.35 4.08 12.10
CA TRP A 287 20.35 3.02 12.15
C TRP A 287 21.58 3.28 11.28
N ARG A 288 21.62 4.37 10.51
CA ARG A 288 22.66 4.65 9.51
C ARG A 288 24.09 4.78 10.03
N ARG A 289 24.28 4.90 11.34
CA ARG A 289 25.60 5.04 11.99
C ARG A 289 25.97 3.85 12.88
N ARG A 290 25.13 2.80 12.93
CA ARG A 290 25.35 1.66 13.83
C ARG A 290 26.20 0.58 13.16
N GLY A 291 27.32 0.25 13.80
CA GLY A 291 28.13 -0.93 13.52
C GLY A 291 28.38 -1.17 12.02
N SER A 292 28.10 -2.41 11.61
CA SER A 292 28.31 -2.89 10.24
C SER A 292 27.47 -2.16 9.17
N LEU A 293 26.36 -1.52 9.56
CA LEU A 293 25.43 -0.86 8.64
C LEU A 293 25.83 0.54 8.20
N SER A 294 26.86 1.11 8.82
CA SER A 294 27.33 2.47 8.56
C SER A 294 27.60 2.75 7.08
N ARG A 295 27.92 1.71 6.30
CA ARG A 295 28.09 1.77 4.84
C ARG A 295 26.86 1.29 4.06
N ALA A 296 26.12 0.30 4.58
CA ALA A 296 25.00 -0.33 3.89
C ALA A 296 23.75 0.57 3.84
N ILE A 297 23.34 1.13 4.98
CA ILE A 297 22.11 1.93 5.08
C ILE A 297 22.16 3.19 4.20
N PRO A 298 23.23 4.02 4.22
CA PRO A 298 23.27 5.20 3.35
C PRO A 298 23.16 4.86 1.86
N ARG A 299 23.75 3.74 1.42
CA ARG A 299 23.63 3.26 0.04
C ARG A 299 22.20 2.82 -0.29
N LEU A 300 21.56 2.07 0.62
CA LEU A 300 20.18 1.65 0.47
C LEU A 300 19.21 2.83 0.47
N GLN A 301 19.39 3.81 1.37
CA GLN A 301 18.60 5.04 1.41
C GLN A 301 18.69 5.84 0.11
N ARG A 302 19.88 5.96 -0.50
CA ARG A 302 20.02 6.61 -1.81
C ARG A 302 19.27 5.88 -2.91
N ARG A 303 19.32 4.54 -2.93
CA ARG A 303 18.56 3.73 -3.90
C ARG A 303 17.06 3.92 -3.70
N LEU A 304 16.57 3.82 -2.47
CA LEU A 304 15.16 4.03 -2.13
C LEU A 304 14.68 5.44 -2.49
N ALA A 305 15.49 6.47 -2.22
CA ALA A 305 15.17 7.85 -2.61
C ALA A 305 15.08 8.01 -4.13
N ALA A 306 16.05 7.46 -4.88
CA ALA A 306 16.02 7.49 -6.34
C ALA A 306 14.81 6.74 -6.92
N THR A 307 14.50 5.55 -6.40
CA THR A 307 13.32 4.78 -6.80
C THR A 307 12.03 5.55 -6.50
N SER A 308 11.91 6.14 -5.31
CA SER A 308 10.74 6.93 -4.93
C SER A 308 10.53 8.15 -5.85
N VAL A 309 11.60 8.92 -6.10
CA VAL A 309 11.58 10.06 -7.03
C VAL A 309 11.17 9.62 -8.44
N LEU A 310 11.74 8.53 -8.94
CA LEU A 310 11.42 8.00 -10.27
C LEU A 310 9.94 7.61 -10.36
N LEU A 311 9.43 6.85 -9.38
CA LEU A 311 8.04 6.39 -9.38
C LEU A 311 7.06 7.55 -9.27
N PHE A 312 7.30 8.53 -8.39
CA PHE A 312 6.46 9.73 -8.31
C PHE A 312 6.55 10.60 -9.58
N ALA A 313 7.71 10.68 -10.24
CA ALA A 313 7.84 11.37 -11.51
C ALA A 313 7.06 10.68 -12.64
N VAL A 314 7.09 9.35 -12.69
CA VAL A 314 6.27 8.57 -13.63
C VAL A 314 4.78 8.76 -13.34
N PHE A 315 4.35 8.68 -12.08
CA PHE A 315 2.98 8.97 -11.69
C PHE A 315 2.53 10.37 -12.13
N LEU A 316 3.35 11.40 -11.85
CA LEU A 316 3.09 12.78 -12.26
C LEU A 316 3.00 12.90 -13.79
N ALA A 317 3.88 12.24 -14.53
CA ALA A 317 3.86 12.26 -15.99
C ALA A 317 2.58 11.62 -16.54
N ILE A 318 2.16 10.47 -16.00
CA ILE A 318 0.90 9.82 -16.40
C ILE A 318 -0.30 10.73 -16.11
N ALA A 319 -0.40 11.26 -14.89
CA ALA A 319 -1.51 12.13 -14.49
C ALA A 319 -1.55 13.42 -15.32
N SER A 320 -0.40 14.06 -15.52
CA SER A 320 -0.32 15.32 -16.28
C SER A 320 -0.57 15.12 -17.77
N TYR A 321 -0.13 13.99 -18.34
CA TYR A 321 -0.41 13.64 -19.74
C TYR A 321 -1.92 13.60 -19.98
N GLN A 322 -2.66 12.93 -19.09
CA GLN A 322 -4.12 12.86 -19.19
C GLN A 322 -4.77 14.24 -19.05
N MET A 323 -4.25 15.13 -18.20
CA MET A 323 -4.80 16.48 -18.05
C MET A 323 -4.51 17.43 -19.23
N ILE A 324 -3.33 17.28 -19.85
CA ILE A 324 -2.88 18.17 -20.94
C ILE A 324 -3.52 17.79 -22.27
N PHE A 325 -3.59 16.48 -22.56
CA PHE A 325 -4.06 15.97 -23.85
C PHE A 325 -5.53 15.58 -23.86
N SER A 326 -6.20 15.58 -22.71
CA SER A 326 -7.65 15.41 -22.67
C SER A 326 -8.35 16.63 -23.30
N PRO A 327 -9.34 16.41 -24.19
CA PRO A 327 -10.14 17.51 -24.76
C PRO A 327 -11.03 18.16 -23.69
N PHE A 328 -11.25 17.49 -22.55
CA PHE A 328 -12.08 17.97 -21.45
C PHE A 328 -11.35 19.06 -20.64
N ARG A 329 -12.03 20.19 -20.42
CA ARG A 329 -11.53 21.33 -19.64
C ARG A 329 -12.43 21.56 -18.44
N LEU A 330 -11.90 21.26 -17.26
CA LEU A 330 -12.64 21.42 -16.00
C LEU A 330 -12.83 22.91 -15.68
N GLY A 331 -14.08 23.36 -15.57
CA GLY A 331 -14.43 24.77 -15.27
C GLY A 331 -14.71 25.65 -16.49
N ARG A 332 -14.94 25.07 -17.68
CA ARG A 332 -15.54 25.76 -18.84
C ARG A 332 -16.82 25.09 -19.28
#